data_AF-A0AA88Z1I3-F1
#
_entry.id   AF-A0AA88Z1I3-F1
#
_cell.length_a   1.000
_cell.length_b   1.000
_cell.length_c   1.000
_cell.angle_alpha   90.00
_cell.angle_beta   90.00
_cell.angle_gamma   90.00
#
_symmetry.space_group_name_H-M   'P 1'
#
loop_
_entity.id
_entity.type
_entity.pdbx_description
1 polymer ?
#
loop_
_entity_poly.entity_id
_entity_poly.type
_entity_poly.pdbx_seq_one_letter_code
_entity_poly.pdbx_strand_id
1 'polypeptide(L)'
;MHTLLKSFASARSLIPAAAALAVAGTLAALAGCDARPGTNASAASVVPAAQAAPAVPAVAPAGQPQTRAQVFEGVKQMTALGKQLFFDPSLSGSGKLACASCHSAEHAFGPPNALSVQLGGDDMHRTGFRAVPSLKYLRGIPPFSEHFHDSPDEGDESIDAGPTGGLTWDGRVDTRDAQARIPLTSPFEMSSSPARVAKAVRAAPYADAFRKAFGDQVLADDQATFDAVLRALDAFQQQPALFDPYTSKYDAYLAGRAKLTPAELHGLQLFNDEKKGNCASCHVSQRTLEGGPPQFSDFGLIAIAVPRNRALPVNRDPRFYDLGACGPERTDLKGRDEFCGLFRTPSLRNVALRKTFFHNGVYHSLEEVMRFYVERDIHPEKFYPVVHGKVQIYDDLPKRYWPNINREPPFDRKRGEQPALNAAEIKDVIAFLGTLTDGYQQTAAPAKP
;
A
#
# COMPACT_ATOMS: atom_id res chain seq x y z
N MET A 1 8.42 -39.04 43.87
CA MET A 1 7.25 -39.86 44.24
C MET A 1 6.17 -39.64 43.17
N HIS A 2 5.71 -40.76 42.60
CA HIS A 2 4.52 -40.94 41.75
C HIS A 2 4.50 -40.38 40.31
N THR A 3 5.12 -41.19 39.46
CA THR A 3 4.72 -41.64 38.11
C THR A 3 3.21 -41.61 37.81
N LEU A 4 2.81 -41.32 36.56
CA LEU A 4 1.93 -42.20 35.76
C LEU A 4 1.82 -41.75 34.29
N LEU A 5 2.16 -42.68 33.40
CA LEU A 5 1.89 -42.70 31.97
C LEU A 5 0.38 -42.69 31.68
N LYS A 6 -0.02 -42.20 30.49
CA LYS A 6 -1.10 -42.80 29.71
C LYS A 6 -0.93 -42.53 28.20
N SER A 7 -0.76 -43.64 27.49
CA SER A 7 -0.85 -43.78 26.03
C SER A 7 -2.32 -43.89 25.62
N PHE A 8 -2.69 -43.30 24.48
CA PHE A 8 -3.87 -43.70 23.73
C PHE A 8 -3.60 -43.63 22.22
N ALA A 9 -3.69 -44.80 21.59
CA ALA A 9 -3.83 -44.98 20.16
C ALA A 9 -5.29 -44.75 19.76
N SER A 10 -5.54 -44.24 18.54
CA SER A 10 -6.81 -44.52 17.86
C SER A 10 -6.68 -44.61 16.35
N ALA A 11 -7.11 -45.78 15.90
CA ALA A 11 -7.55 -46.28 14.60
C ALA A 11 -7.69 -45.34 13.39
N ARG A 12 -7.10 -45.83 12.28
CA ARG A 12 -7.45 -45.54 10.89
C ARG A 12 -8.86 -46.01 10.57
N SER A 13 -9.58 -45.28 9.72
CA SER A 13 -10.62 -45.83 8.85
C SER A 13 -10.62 -45.11 7.51
N LEU A 14 -10.40 -45.91 6.46
CA LEU A 14 -10.45 -45.55 5.05
C LEU A 14 -11.81 -46.00 4.50
N ILE A 15 -12.48 -45.14 3.72
CA ILE A 15 -13.62 -45.51 2.89
C ILE A 15 -13.28 -45.13 1.43
N PRO A 16 -13.53 -46.00 0.44
CA PRO A 16 -13.14 -45.78 -0.95
C PRO A 16 -14.25 -45.08 -1.74
N ALA A 17 -13.85 -44.28 -2.75
CA ALA A 17 -14.75 -43.82 -3.80
C ALA A 17 -14.26 -44.38 -5.14
N ALA A 18 -15.06 -45.27 -5.72
CA ALA A 18 -14.94 -45.75 -7.09
C ALA A 18 -15.97 -45.01 -7.95
N ALA A 19 -15.57 -44.51 -9.12
CA ALA A 19 -16.41 -44.43 -10.31
C ALA A 19 -15.56 -44.01 -11.52
N ALA A 20 -15.31 -44.97 -12.40
CA ALA A 20 -14.92 -44.72 -13.78
C ALA A 20 -16.09 -45.21 -14.66
N LEU A 21 -16.56 -44.39 -15.60
CA LEU A 21 -17.25 -44.90 -16.78
C LEU A 21 -17.13 -43.90 -17.93
N ALA A 22 -16.46 -44.35 -18.99
CA ALA A 22 -16.46 -43.78 -20.31
C ALA A 22 -17.63 -44.35 -21.11
N VAL A 23 -18.24 -43.55 -21.98
CA VAL A 23 -18.99 -44.04 -23.15
C VAL A 23 -18.68 -43.12 -24.34
N ALA A 24 -18.28 -43.74 -25.44
CA ALA A 24 -18.09 -43.16 -26.76
C ALA A 24 -19.02 -43.84 -27.77
N GLY A 25 -19.36 -43.12 -28.84
CA GLY A 25 -19.94 -43.61 -30.10
C GLY A 25 -21.47 -43.50 -30.20
N THR A 26 -22.11 -43.24 -31.36
CA THR A 26 -21.66 -43.10 -32.76
C THR A 26 -22.89 -42.77 -33.65
N LEU A 27 -22.63 -42.12 -34.81
CA LEU A 27 -23.36 -42.13 -36.10
C LEU A 27 -24.86 -41.75 -36.19
N ALA A 28 -25.21 -40.83 -37.10
CA ALA A 28 -25.56 -41.15 -38.50
C ALA A 28 -26.01 -39.89 -39.29
N ALA A 29 -25.54 -39.78 -40.53
CA ALA A 29 -25.99 -38.83 -41.56
C ALA A 29 -27.20 -39.40 -42.32
N LEU A 30 -27.99 -38.54 -42.98
CA LEU A 30 -28.39 -38.69 -44.38
C LEU A 30 -29.18 -37.47 -44.90
N ALA A 31 -29.01 -37.24 -46.19
CA ALA A 31 -29.41 -36.10 -46.99
C ALA A 31 -30.88 -36.16 -47.46
N GLY A 32 -31.40 -35.03 -47.94
CA GLY A 32 -32.64 -34.96 -48.70
C GLY A 32 -32.86 -33.57 -49.29
N CYS A 33 -32.43 -33.39 -50.53
CA CYS A 33 -32.78 -32.26 -51.38
C CYS A 33 -34.25 -32.36 -51.81
N ASP A 34 -34.96 -31.23 -51.90
CA ASP A 34 -35.96 -31.05 -52.94
C ASP A 34 -36.15 -29.57 -53.28
N ALA A 35 -35.99 -29.28 -54.56
CA ALA A 35 -36.18 -27.98 -55.17
C ALA A 35 -37.50 -27.98 -55.95
N ARG A 36 -38.20 -26.84 -55.99
CA ARG A 36 -38.92 -26.36 -57.19
C ARG A 36 -39.28 -24.86 -57.11
N PRO A 37 -39.43 -24.19 -58.27
CA PRO A 37 -39.30 -22.74 -58.41
C PRO A 37 -40.64 -22.00 -58.60
N GLY A 38 -40.63 -20.68 -58.40
CA GLY A 38 -41.77 -19.80 -58.68
C GLY A 38 -41.41 -18.30 -58.76
N THR A 39 -41.00 -17.88 -59.97
CA THR A 39 -41.25 -16.60 -60.67
C THR A 39 -41.10 -15.21 -59.99
N ASN A 40 -40.17 -14.43 -60.57
CA ASN A 40 -40.20 -13.00 -60.95
C ASN A 40 -40.58 -11.90 -59.94
N ALA A 41 -39.57 -11.06 -59.60
CA ALA A 41 -39.70 -9.60 -59.61
C ALA A 41 -38.32 -8.89 -59.65
N SER A 42 -38.33 -7.71 -60.24
CA SER A 42 -37.24 -6.90 -60.81
C SER A 42 -36.05 -6.49 -59.91
N ALA A 43 -34.98 -6.15 -60.65
CA ALA A 43 -33.71 -5.59 -60.25
C ALA A 43 -33.75 -4.37 -59.30
N ALA A 44 -32.82 -4.37 -58.35
CA ALA A 44 -32.15 -3.18 -57.84
C ALA A 44 -30.72 -3.53 -57.44
N SER A 45 -29.75 -2.90 -58.09
CA SER A 45 -28.33 -3.02 -57.80
C SER A 45 -28.03 -2.41 -56.44
N VAL A 46 -27.54 -3.21 -55.48
CA VAL A 46 -27.06 -2.73 -54.19
C VAL A 46 -25.59 -3.09 -54.05
N VAL A 47 -24.76 -2.06 -53.94
CA VAL A 47 -23.33 -2.12 -53.65
C VAL A 47 -23.16 -2.78 -52.26
N PRO A 48 -22.27 -3.77 -52.06
CA PRO A 48 -22.06 -4.32 -50.72
C PRO A 48 -21.29 -3.29 -49.89
N ALA A 49 -21.96 -2.77 -48.86
CA ALA A 49 -21.31 -2.04 -47.79
C ALA A 49 -20.29 -2.95 -47.09
N ALA A 50 -19.05 -2.49 -46.99
CA ALA A 50 -18.00 -3.15 -46.23
C ALA A 50 -18.49 -3.39 -44.79
N GLN A 51 -18.44 -4.65 -44.36
CA GLN A 51 -18.76 -5.07 -43.01
C GLN A 51 -17.78 -4.41 -42.03
N ALA A 52 -18.26 -3.40 -41.30
CA ALA A 52 -17.59 -2.90 -40.12
C ALA A 52 -17.50 -4.03 -39.09
N ALA A 53 -16.29 -4.25 -38.56
CA ALA A 53 -16.05 -5.21 -37.50
C ALA A 53 -16.97 -4.91 -36.29
N PRO A 54 -17.49 -5.94 -35.59
CA PRO A 54 -18.38 -5.73 -34.47
C PRO A 54 -17.68 -4.96 -33.35
N ALA A 55 -18.30 -3.86 -32.93
CA ALA A 55 -17.87 -3.06 -31.80
C ALA A 55 -17.83 -3.93 -30.53
N VAL A 56 -16.70 -3.90 -29.83
CA VAL A 56 -16.53 -4.50 -28.50
C VAL A 56 -17.50 -3.79 -27.55
N PRO A 57 -18.34 -4.49 -26.77
CA PRO A 57 -19.34 -3.83 -25.94
C PRO A 57 -18.65 -3.01 -24.84
N ALA A 58 -19.08 -1.74 -24.73
CA ALA A 58 -18.83 -0.91 -23.56
C ALA A 58 -19.36 -1.61 -22.30
N VAL A 59 -18.79 -1.29 -21.15
CA VAL A 59 -19.29 -1.78 -19.86
C VAL A 59 -20.78 -1.45 -19.75
N ALA A 60 -21.62 -2.50 -19.72
CA ALA A 60 -23.07 -2.37 -19.70
C ALA A 60 -23.53 -1.55 -18.48
N PRO A 61 -24.63 -0.79 -18.59
CA PRO A 61 -25.19 -0.04 -17.46
C PRO A 61 -25.49 -0.96 -16.28
N ALA A 62 -25.37 -0.41 -15.07
CA ALA A 62 -25.65 -1.11 -13.82
C ALA A 62 -27.05 -1.77 -13.88
N GLY A 63 -27.09 -3.11 -13.84
CA GLY A 63 -28.35 -3.88 -13.82
C GLY A 63 -28.48 -5.01 -14.86
N GLN A 64 -27.58 -5.10 -15.84
CA GLN A 64 -27.53 -6.26 -16.75
C GLN A 64 -26.49 -7.29 -16.24
N PRO A 65 -26.79 -8.60 -16.19
CA PRO A 65 -25.81 -9.61 -15.83
C PRO A 65 -24.63 -9.58 -16.81
N GLN A 66 -23.45 -9.25 -16.31
CA GLN A 66 -22.23 -9.29 -17.10
C GLN A 66 -21.60 -10.67 -17.03
N THR A 67 -21.15 -11.18 -18.17
CA THR A 67 -20.31 -12.38 -18.21
C THR A 67 -18.96 -12.08 -17.55
N ARG A 68 -18.30 -13.11 -17.01
CA ARG A 68 -16.93 -12.98 -16.47
C ARG A 68 -15.97 -12.35 -17.48
N ALA A 69 -16.07 -12.72 -18.75
CA ALA A 69 -15.22 -12.17 -19.81
C ALA A 69 -15.42 -10.65 -19.98
N GLN A 70 -16.66 -10.16 -19.93
CA GLN A 70 -16.97 -8.73 -19.99
C GLN A 70 -16.43 -7.99 -18.75
N VAL A 71 -16.54 -8.59 -17.56
CA VAL A 71 -15.96 -8.03 -16.33
C VAL A 71 -14.44 -7.91 -16.45
N PHE A 72 -13.75 -8.97 -16.89
CA PHE A 72 -12.29 -8.96 -17.07
C PHE A 72 -11.83 -7.90 -18.09
N GLU A 73 -12.53 -7.78 -19.22
CA GLU A 73 -12.23 -6.76 -20.22
C GLU A 73 -12.48 -5.34 -19.67
N GLY A 74 -13.57 -5.14 -18.92
CA GLY A 74 -13.82 -3.88 -18.22
C GLY A 74 -12.72 -3.50 -17.23
N VAL A 75 -12.26 -4.45 -16.41
CA VAL A 75 -11.13 -4.25 -15.47
C VAL A 75 -9.85 -3.91 -16.23
N LYS A 76 -9.57 -4.58 -17.34
CA LYS A 76 -8.40 -4.28 -18.20
C LYS A 76 -8.44 -2.85 -18.76
N GLN A 77 -9.61 -2.41 -19.23
CA GLN A 77 -9.80 -1.04 -19.72
C GLN A 77 -9.64 -0.01 -18.60
N MET A 78 -10.26 -0.23 -17.44
CA MET A 78 -10.10 0.63 -16.26
C MET A 78 -8.64 0.70 -15.79
N THR A 79 -7.94 -0.43 -15.79
CA THR A 79 -6.51 -0.51 -15.42
C THR A 79 -5.64 0.31 -16.37
N ALA A 80 -5.90 0.23 -17.69
CA ALA A 80 -5.17 1.00 -18.70
C ALA A 80 -5.45 2.50 -18.60
N LEU A 81 -6.70 2.89 -18.31
CA LEU A 81 -7.08 4.28 -18.03
C LEU A 81 -6.41 4.78 -16.74
N GLY A 82 -6.46 4.00 -15.67
CA GLY A 82 -5.83 4.30 -14.39
C GLY A 82 -4.34 4.57 -14.53
N LYS A 83 -3.65 3.77 -15.37
CA LYS A 83 -2.26 4.03 -15.71
C LYS A 83 -2.09 5.40 -16.37
N GLN A 84 -2.92 5.76 -17.35
CA GLN A 84 -2.80 7.07 -18.01
C GLN A 84 -3.05 8.22 -17.03
N LEU A 85 -4.10 8.13 -16.21
CA LEU A 85 -4.45 9.10 -15.18
C LEU A 85 -3.33 9.29 -14.15
N PHE A 86 -2.66 8.20 -13.75
CA PHE A 86 -1.57 8.23 -12.78
C PHE A 86 -0.40 9.13 -13.21
N PHE A 87 -0.20 9.29 -14.52
CA PHE A 87 0.86 10.14 -15.09
C PHE A 87 0.32 11.45 -15.70
N ASP A 88 -0.97 11.76 -15.55
CA ASP A 88 -1.58 12.93 -16.16
C ASP A 88 -1.55 14.16 -15.22
N PRO A 89 -0.74 15.18 -15.50
CA PRO A 89 -0.65 16.37 -14.65
C PRO A 89 -1.85 17.31 -14.82
N SER A 90 -2.65 17.16 -15.89
CA SER A 90 -3.83 18.00 -16.14
C SER A 90 -4.94 17.80 -15.11
N LEU A 91 -4.88 16.71 -14.34
CA LEU A 91 -5.79 16.44 -13.22
C LEU A 91 -5.56 17.40 -12.04
N SER A 92 -4.38 18.03 -11.95
CA SER A 92 -4.06 19.02 -10.92
C SER A 92 -4.53 20.43 -11.30
N GLY A 93 -4.87 21.25 -10.30
CA GLY A 93 -5.19 22.66 -10.50
C GLY A 93 -4.05 23.48 -11.08
N SER A 94 -2.79 23.07 -10.87
CA SER A 94 -1.61 23.67 -11.48
C SER A 94 -1.33 23.22 -12.91
N GLY A 95 -1.93 22.09 -13.34
CA GLY A 95 -1.60 21.41 -14.60
C GLY A 95 -0.17 20.84 -14.65
N LYS A 96 0.54 20.77 -13.51
CA LYS A 96 1.97 20.39 -13.42
C LYS A 96 2.23 19.17 -12.54
N LEU A 97 1.26 18.74 -11.73
CA LEU A 97 1.43 17.66 -10.76
C LEU A 97 0.57 16.45 -11.13
N ALA A 98 1.18 15.28 -11.24
CA ALA A 98 0.51 13.99 -11.40
C ALA A 98 0.75 13.09 -10.18
N CYS A 99 0.05 11.96 -10.06
CA CYS A 99 0.31 10.99 -9.00
C CYS A 99 1.78 10.52 -9.04
N ALA A 100 2.29 10.25 -10.25
CA ALA A 100 3.68 9.83 -10.49
C ALA A 100 4.73 10.87 -10.10
N SER A 101 4.38 12.15 -9.99
CA SER A 101 5.30 13.21 -9.54
C SER A 101 5.72 13.01 -8.09
N CYS A 102 4.83 12.44 -7.26
CA CYS A 102 5.09 12.12 -5.85
C CYS A 102 5.35 10.62 -5.63
N HIS A 103 4.85 9.77 -6.52
CA HIS A 103 4.93 8.31 -6.42
C HIS A 103 5.67 7.71 -7.62
N SER A 104 7.01 7.76 -7.56
CA SER A 104 7.88 7.33 -8.66
C SER A 104 8.06 5.81 -8.70
N ALA A 105 7.84 5.18 -9.85
CA ALA A 105 8.07 3.75 -10.04
C ALA A 105 9.50 3.31 -9.69
N GLU A 106 10.51 4.12 -10.02
CA GLU A 106 11.93 3.86 -9.70
C GLU A 106 12.24 3.86 -8.19
N HIS A 107 11.36 4.46 -7.40
CA HIS A 107 11.48 4.56 -5.94
C HIS A 107 10.35 3.76 -5.27
N ALA A 108 9.94 2.65 -5.90
CA ALA A 108 8.86 1.77 -5.45
C ALA A 108 7.54 2.52 -5.18
N PHE A 109 7.15 3.42 -6.08
CA PHE A 109 5.99 4.31 -5.93
C PHE A 109 6.01 5.15 -4.64
N GLY A 110 7.20 5.44 -4.12
CA GLY A 110 7.46 6.43 -3.07
C GLY A 110 8.01 7.75 -3.64
N PRO A 111 8.40 8.69 -2.76
CA PRO A 111 8.91 10.00 -3.16
C PRO A 111 10.19 9.87 -4.01
N PRO A 112 10.31 10.62 -5.13
CA PRO A 112 11.47 10.55 -6.02
C PRO A 112 12.72 11.28 -5.48
N ASN A 113 12.56 12.06 -4.42
CA ASN A 113 13.55 13.00 -3.91
C ASN A 113 13.64 12.93 -2.38
N ALA A 114 14.55 13.73 -1.81
CA ALA A 114 14.79 13.81 -0.38
C ALA A 114 13.97 14.91 0.32
N LEU A 115 12.95 15.48 -0.33
CA LEU A 115 12.10 16.48 0.34
C LEU A 115 11.34 15.82 1.49
N SER A 116 11.26 16.49 2.65
CA SER A 116 10.45 16.02 3.79
C SER A 116 8.99 15.86 3.39
N VAL A 117 8.47 16.81 2.61
CA VAL A 117 7.10 16.84 2.06
C VAL A 117 7.16 17.37 0.62
N GLN A 118 6.26 16.89 -0.25
CA GLN A 118 6.26 17.32 -1.66
C GLN A 118 5.60 18.70 -1.83
N LEU A 119 6.01 19.38 -2.90
CA LEU A 119 5.40 20.63 -3.34
C LEU A 119 4.12 20.36 -4.12
N GLY A 120 3.11 21.22 -3.94
CA GLY A 120 1.81 21.15 -4.61
C GLY A 120 1.07 22.49 -4.55
N GLY A 121 -0.26 22.43 -4.63
CA GLY A 121 -1.12 23.60 -4.78
C GLY A 121 -1.26 24.03 -6.24
N ASP A 122 -2.13 25.02 -6.49
CA ASP A 122 -2.39 25.58 -7.83
C ASP A 122 -1.15 26.22 -8.48
N ASP A 123 -0.12 26.56 -7.69
CA ASP A 123 1.11 27.23 -8.15
C ASP A 123 2.41 26.45 -7.89
N MET A 124 2.33 25.24 -7.33
CA MET A 124 3.48 24.41 -6.93
C MET A 124 4.35 24.99 -5.79
N HIS A 125 3.86 25.96 -5.01
CA HIS A 125 4.62 26.52 -3.88
C HIS A 125 4.08 26.12 -2.50
N ARG A 126 3.00 25.34 -2.45
CA ARG A 126 2.45 24.82 -1.18
C ARG A 126 3.07 23.49 -0.83
N THR A 127 2.99 23.13 0.44
CA THR A 127 3.37 21.79 0.92
C THR A 127 2.30 21.26 1.84
N GLY A 128 2.12 19.94 1.83
CA GLY A 128 1.50 19.25 2.96
C GLY A 128 2.41 19.26 4.19
N PHE A 129 2.07 18.41 5.15
CA PHE A 129 2.85 18.23 6.39
C PHE A 129 3.24 16.78 6.67
N ARG A 130 2.89 15.87 5.76
CA ARG A 130 3.31 14.47 5.82
C ARG A 130 4.15 14.05 4.62
N ALA A 131 5.17 13.25 4.87
CA ALA A 131 5.99 12.61 3.86
C ALA A 131 5.17 11.63 3.03
N VAL A 132 5.54 11.46 1.77
CA VAL A 132 4.81 10.56 0.87
C VAL A 132 5.14 9.09 1.20
N PRO A 133 4.14 8.23 1.49
CA PRO A 133 4.37 6.79 1.64
C PRO A 133 4.53 6.11 0.28
N SER A 134 5.08 4.90 0.26
CA SER A 134 5.04 4.05 -0.94
C SER A 134 3.60 3.58 -1.20
N LEU A 135 3.23 3.43 -2.48
CA LEU A 135 1.96 2.78 -2.87
C LEU A 135 2.08 1.26 -3.03
N LYS A 136 3.27 0.68 -2.85
CA LYS A 136 3.41 -0.79 -2.87
C LYS A 136 2.84 -1.42 -1.60
N TYR A 137 2.35 -2.65 -1.72
CA TYR A 137 1.89 -3.47 -0.60
C TYR A 137 0.67 -2.94 0.14
N LEU A 138 -0.06 -1.96 -0.42
CA LEU A 138 -1.29 -1.45 0.19
C LEU A 138 -2.41 -2.50 0.24
N ARG A 139 -2.34 -3.57 -0.56
CA ARG A 139 -3.39 -4.62 -0.58
C ARG A 139 -3.43 -5.42 0.71
N GLY A 140 -2.31 -5.55 1.40
CA GLY A 140 -2.23 -6.26 2.66
C GLY A 140 -2.81 -5.48 3.84
N ILE A 141 -3.10 -4.19 3.68
CA ILE A 141 -3.59 -3.34 4.78
C ILE A 141 -5.09 -3.59 4.97
N PRO A 142 -5.55 -4.01 6.15
CA PRO A 142 -6.98 -4.17 6.43
C PRO A 142 -7.68 -2.81 6.53
N PRO A 143 -9.01 -2.75 6.41
CA PRO A 143 -9.79 -1.59 6.84
C PRO A 143 -9.46 -1.21 8.29
N PHE A 144 -9.64 0.06 8.62
CA PHE A 144 -9.42 0.55 9.97
C PHE A 144 -10.35 -0.14 10.98
N SER A 145 -9.77 -0.62 12.07
CA SER A 145 -10.48 -1.06 13.27
C SER A 145 -9.84 -0.42 14.49
N GLU A 146 -10.62 -0.10 15.52
CA GLU A 146 -10.11 0.36 16.81
C GLU A 146 -9.60 -0.78 17.68
N HIS A 147 -10.17 -1.98 17.48
CA HIS A 147 -9.84 -3.20 18.19
C HIS A 147 -9.51 -4.26 17.15
N PHE A 148 -8.27 -4.72 17.16
CA PHE A 148 -7.81 -5.75 16.23
C PHE A 148 -7.32 -6.94 17.03
N HIS A 149 -8.05 -8.04 16.93
CA HIS A 149 -7.70 -9.27 17.62
C HIS A 149 -6.90 -10.14 16.64
N ASP A 150 -5.57 -10.08 16.73
CA ASP A 150 -4.69 -10.97 15.98
C ASP A 150 -4.60 -12.29 16.74
N SER A 151 -5.36 -13.29 16.30
CA SER A 151 -5.31 -14.62 16.90
C SER A 151 -4.62 -15.59 15.96
N PRO A 152 -3.42 -16.09 16.31
CA PRO A 152 -2.79 -17.12 15.51
C PRO A 152 -3.52 -18.48 15.57
N ASP A 153 -4.40 -18.67 16.56
CA ASP A 153 -5.32 -19.81 16.66
C ASP A 153 -6.75 -19.26 16.66
N GLU A 154 -7.48 -19.43 15.55
CA GLU A 154 -8.88 -18.95 15.42
C GLU A 154 -9.72 -19.29 16.67
N GLY A 155 -9.90 -18.31 17.56
CA GLY A 155 -10.67 -18.48 18.80
C GLY A 155 -10.11 -17.79 20.04
N ASP A 156 -8.83 -17.37 20.08
CA ASP A 156 -8.31 -16.54 21.17
C ASP A 156 -8.31 -15.06 20.81
N GLU A 157 -9.48 -14.41 20.92
CA GLU A 157 -9.63 -12.96 20.78
C GLU A 157 -9.26 -12.20 22.09
N SER A 158 -8.57 -12.83 23.05
CA SER A 158 -8.27 -12.17 24.33
C SER A 158 -7.20 -11.08 24.24
N ILE A 159 -6.43 -11.05 23.14
CA ILE A 159 -5.39 -10.05 22.90
C ILE A 159 -5.91 -9.04 21.89
N ASP A 160 -6.15 -7.81 22.34
CA ASP A 160 -6.43 -6.65 21.49
C ASP A 160 -5.11 -5.95 21.14
N ALA A 161 -4.77 -5.94 19.86
CA ALA A 161 -3.62 -5.22 19.30
C ALA A 161 -3.88 -3.71 19.16
N GLY A 162 -5.10 -3.25 19.49
CA GLY A 162 -5.51 -1.86 19.39
C GLY A 162 -5.75 -1.41 17.95
N PRO A 163 -5.69 -0.10 17.66
CA PRO A 163 -6.06 0.43 16.36
C PRO A 163 -5.15 -0.06 15.26
N THR A 164 -5.74 -0.62 14.21
CA THR A 164 -5.04 -1.25 13.09
C THR A 164 -5.70 -0.92 11.77
N GLY A 165 -4.92 -0.83 10.72
CA GLY A 165 -5.42 -0.71 9.35
C GLY A 165 -5.72 0.72 8.93
N GLY A 166 -6.49 0.82 7.84
CA GLY A 166 -6.74 2.06 7.14
C GLY A 166 -5.51 2.53 6.34
N LEU A 167 -5.76 3.16 5.21
CA LEU A 167 -4.73 3.72 4.34
C LEU A 167 -4.27 5.10 4.86
N THR A 168 -3.15 5.56 4.28
CA THR A 168 -2.39 6.75 4.68
C THR A 168 -1.64 6.56 6.01
N TRP A 169 -1.14 7.64 6.61
CA TRP A 169 -0.39 7.62 7.88
C TRP A 169 -1.28 7.57 9.12
N ASP A 170 -2.54 8.03 9.04
CA ASP A 170 -3.47 8.10 10.18
C ASP A 170 -4.68 7.15 10.04
N GLY A 171 -4.65 6.28 9.03
CA GLY A 171 -5.69 5.27 8.81
C GLY A 171 -7.06 5.84 8.43
N ARG A 172 -7.15 7.09 7.93
CA ARG A 172 -8.44 7.79 7.77
C ARG A 172 -9.36 7.32 6.64
N VAL A 173 -8.92 6.40 5.78
CA VAL A 173 -9.74 5.86 4.67
C VAL A 173 -9.39 4.40 4.41
N ASP A 174 -10.37 3.57 4.05
CA ASP A 174 -10.18 2.11 3.93
C ASP A 174 -10.00 1.60 2.50
N THR A 175 -10.24 2.46 1.52
CA THR A 175 -10.23 2.08 0.11
C THR A 175 -9.31 2.97 -0.71
N ARG A 176 -8.72 2.42 -1.77
CA ARG A 176 -7.76 3.15 -2.61
C ARG A 176 -8.39 4.30 -3.38
N ASP A 177 -9.67 4.17 -3.76
CA ASP A 177 -10.42 5.25 -4.40
C ASP A 177 -10.67 6.41 -3.41
N ALA A 178 -10.98 6.11 -2.14
CA ALA A 178 -11.05 7.12 -1.09
C ALA A 178 -9.66 7.73 -0.80
N GLN A 179 -8.59 6.94 -0.82
CA GLN A 179 -7.22 7.44 -0.71
C GLN A 179 -6.83 8.33 -1.89
N ALA A 180 -7.20 7.98 -3.12
CA ALA A 180 -6.89 8.75 -4.33
C ALA A 180 -7.65 10.08 -4.40
N ARG A 181 -8.85 10.16 -3.78
CA ARG A 181 -9.62 11.40 -3.65
C ARG A 181 -8.82 12.47 -2.89
N ILE A 182 -8.14 12.08 -1.82
CA ILE A 182 -7.41 12.99 -0.93
C ILE A 182 -6.44 13.90 -1.71
N PRO A 183 -5.41 13.39 -2.43
CA PRO A 183 -4.46 14.24 -3.12
C PRO A 183 -5.08 15.02 -4.27
N LEU A 184 -6.08 14.46 -4.96
CA LEU A 184 -6.80 15.17 -6.03
C LEU A 184 -7.47 16.44 -5.48
N THR A 185 -8.06 16.39 -4.30
CA THR A 185 -8.83 17.51 -3.73
C THR A 185 -8.08 18.36 -2.70
N SER A 186 -6.92 17.90 -2.22
CA SER A 186 -6.14 18.62 -1.22
C SER A 186 -5.57 19.93 -1.78
N PRO A 187 -5.76 21.08 -1.10
CA PRO A 187 -5.33 22.40 -1.58
C PRO A 187 -3.81 22.64 -1.49
N PHE A 188 -3.07 21.67 -0.94
CA PHE A 188 -1.61 21.69 -0.86
C PHE A 188 -0.95 20.54 -1.63
N GLU A 189 -1.74 19.68 -2.28
CA GLU A 189 -1.28 18.62 -3.17
C GLU A 189 -1.70 18.93 -4.61
N MET A 190 -2.69 18.24 -5.20
CA MET A 190 -3.09 18.49 -6.59
C MET A 190 -4.09 19.64 -6.73
N SER A 191 -4.71 20.13 -5.66
CA SER A 191 -5.53 21.35 -5.64
C SER A 191 -6.64 21.38 -6.72
N SER A 192 -7.27 20.23 -6.94
CA SER A 192 -8.32 20.07 -7.92
C SER A 192 -9.71 19.97 -7.27
N SER A 193 -10.73 19.81 -8.11
CA SER A 193 -12.12 19.56 -7.72
C SER A 193 -12.74 18.57 -8.69
N PRO A 194 -13.86 17.91 -8.35
CA PRO A 194 -14.59 17.05 -9.29
C PRO A 194 -14.82 17.70 -10.65
N ALA A 195 -15.23 18.97 -10.67
CA ALA A 195 -15.44 19.74 -11.90
C ALA A 195 -14.15 19.99 -12.70
N ARG A 196 -13.04 20.35 -12.03
CA ARG A 196 -11.74 20.55 -12.70
C ARG A 196 -11.21 19.24 -13.30
N VAL A 197 -11.29 18.14 -12.55
CA VAL A 197 -10.90 16.81 -13.01
C VAL A 197 -11.77 16.35 -14.17
N ALA A 198 -13.09 16.50 -14.08
CA ALA A 198 -14.00 16.13 -15.17
C ALA A 198 -13.72 16.93 -16.44
N LYS A 199 -13.46 18.24 -16.31
CA LYS A 199 -13.03 19.08 -17.42
C LYS A 199 -11.72 18.60 -18.06
N ALA A 200 -10.73 18.23 -17.25
CA ALA A 200 -9.46 17.69 -17.74
C ALA A 200 -9.67 16.37 -18.51
N VAL A 201 -10.42 15.42 -17.95
CA VAL A 201 -10.73 14.13 -18.58
C VAL A 201 -11.47 14.31 -19.92
N ARG A 202 -12.44 15.24 -19.99
CA ARG A 202 -13.16 15.54 -21.24
C ARG A 202 -12.25 16.08 -22.34
N ALA A 203 -11.21 16.83 -21.97
CA ALA A 203 -10.25 17.42 -22.91
C ALA A 203 -9.08 16.46 -23.24
N ALA A 204 -8.95 15.35 -22.51
CA ALA A 204 -7.82 14.45 -22.65
C ALA A 204 -7.95 13.53 -23.89
N PRO A 205 -6.81 13.09 -24.47
CA PRO A 205 -6.81 12.13 -25.59
C PRO A 205 -7.50 10.79 -25.29
N TYR A 206 -7.67 10.44 -24.02
CA TYR A 206 -8.27 9.19 -23.57
C TYR A 206 -9.77 9.31 -23.23
N ALA A 207 -10.43 10.43 -23.55
CA ALA A 207 -11.86 10.63 -23.26
C ALA A 207 -12.75 9.53 -23.87
N ASP A 208 -12.45 9.07 -25.10
CA ASP A 208 -13.20 7.98 -25.74
C ASP A 208 -13.01 6.63 -25.03
N ALA A 209 -11.81 6.38 -24.50
CA ALA A 209 -11.56 5.20 -23.68
C ALA A 209 -12.37 5.25 -22.37
N PHE A 210 -12.58 6.44 -21.80
CA PHE A 210 -13.49 6.63 -20.66
C PHE A 210 -14.93 6.29 -20.99
N ARG A 211 -15.46 6.80 -22.12
CA ARG A 211 -16.83 6.46 -22.59
C ARG A 211 -16.99 4.96 -22.80
N LYS A 212 -15.99 4.30 -23.37
CA LYS A 212 -15.99 2.84 -23.57
C LYS A 212 -15.98 2.07 -22.24
N ALA A 213 -15.19 2.51 -21.27
CA ALA A 213 -15.01 1.81 -19.99
C ALA A 213 -16.15 2.05 -18.99
N PHE A 214 -16.82 3.21 -19.04
CA PHE A 214 -17.82 3.61 -18.03
C PHE A 214 -19.18 4.02 -18.60
N GLY A 215 -19.34 3.98 -19.93
CA GLY A 215 -20.55 4.38 -20.64
C GLY A 215 -20.51 5.82 -21.13
N ASP A 216 -21.24 6.11 -22.21
CA ASP A 216 -21.19 7.42 -22.89
C ASP A 216 -21.59 8.60 -22.01
N GLN A 217 -22.51 8.37 -21.05
CA GLN A 217 -23.02 9.39 -20.15
C GLN A 217 -22.06 9.72 -18.99
N VAL A 218 -20.99 8.94 -18.78
CA VAL A 218 -20.06 9.17 -17.66
C VAL A 218 -19.46 10.58 -17.71
N LEU A 219 -19.17 11.07 -18.92
CA LEU A 219 -18.58 12.38 -19.14
C LEU A 219 -19.60 13.52 -19.13
N ALA A 220 -20.91 13.23 -19.06
CA ALA A 220 -21.93 14.27 -18.98
C ALA A 220 -22.06 14.84 -17.56
N ASP A 221 -21.66 14.08 -16.54
CA ASP A 221 -21.76 14.45 -15.13
C ASP A 221 -20.37 14.54 -14.48
N ASP A 222 -20.10 15.66 -13.81
CA ASP A 222 -18.78 15.93 -13.21
C ASP A 222 -18.46 14.94 -12.09
N GLN A 223 -19.47 14.58 -11.28
CA GLN A 223 -19.29 13.68 -10.14
C GLN A 223 -19.09 12.24 -10.62
N ALA A 224 -19.88 11.78 -11.59
CA ALA A 224 -19.73 10.46 -12.21
C ALA A 224 -18.37 10.32 -12.91
N THR A 225 -17.90 11.37 -13.59
CA THR A 225 -16.55 11.39 -14.18
C THR A 225 -15.48 11.27 -13.10
N PHE A 226 -15.61 12.04 -12.01
CA PHE A 226 -14.67 12.00 -10.90
C PHE A 226 -14.62 10.62 -10.24
N ASP A 227 -15.77 10.01 -9.96
CA ASP A 227 -15.82 8.67 -9.36
C ASP A 227 -15.32 7.58 -10.33
N ALA A 228 -15.46 7.77 -11.64
CA ALA A 228 -14.82 6.91 -12.65
C ALA A 228 -13.29 7.05 -12.66
N VAL A 229 -12.75 8.26 -12.48
CA VAL A 229 -11.30 8.49 -12.31
C VAL A 229 -10.78 7.75 -11.09
N LEU A 230 -11.47 7.86 -9.94
CA LEU A 230 -11.05 7.17 -8.72
C LEU A 230 -11.05 5.65 -8.89
N ARG A 231 -12.10 5.08 -9.51
CA ARG A 231 -12.17 3.64 -9.82
C ARG A 231 -11.08 3.17 -10.77
N ALA A 232 -10.75 3.96 -11.79
CA ALA A 232 -9.66 3.63 -12.71
C ALA A 232 -8.29 3.66 -11.99
N LEU A 233 -8.03 4.67 -11.15
CA LEU A 233 -6.80 4.76 -10.34
C LEU A 233 -6.68 3.59 -9.35
N ASP A 234 -7.77 3.18 -8.71
CA ASP A 234 -7.82 1.98 -7.86
C ASP A 234 -7.49 0.72 -8.68
N ALA A 235 -8.16 0.50 -9.82
CA ALA A 235 -7.89 -0.65 -10.68
C ALA A 235 -6.41 -0.73 -11.13
N PHE A 236 -5.79 0.41 -11.46
CA PHE A 236 -4.36 0.46 -11.78
C PHE A 236 -3.49 0.00 -10.60
N GLN A 237 -3.78 0.47 -9.39
CA GLN A 237 -3.04 0.19 -8.15
C GLN A 237 -3.26 -1.24 -7.60
N GLN A 238 -4.20 -2.00 -8.16
CA GLN A 238 -4.42 -3.40 -7.84
C GLN A 238 -3.54 -4.36 -8.67
N GLN A 239 -2.72 -3.87 -9.61
CA GLN A 239 -1.84 -4.72 -10.42
C GLN A 239 -0.75 -5.38 -9.56
N PRO A 240 -0.80 -6.71 -9.34
CA PRO A 240 0.14 -7.36 -8.42
C PRO A 240 1.59 -7.27 -8.88
N ALA A 241 1.83 -7.34 -10.20
CA ALA A 241 3.18 -7.24 -10.77
C ALA A 241 3.88 -5.89 -10.51
N LEU A 242 3.11 -4.82 -10.26
CA LEU A 242 3.66 -3.49 -9.99
C LEU A 242 3.65 -3.17 -8.50
N PHE A 243 2.55 -3.49 -7.80
CA PHE A 243 2.31 -3.01 -6.44
C PHE A 243 2.62 -4.04 -5.36
N ASP A 244 2.49 -5.35 -5.65
CA ASP A 244 2.75 -6.43 -4.69
C ASP A 244 3.60 -7.56 -5.30
N PRO A 245 4.78 -7.28 -5.88
CA PRO A 245 5.51 -8.30 -6.66
C PRO A 245 6.21 -9.36 -5.82
N TYR A 246 6.55 -9.06 -4.56
CA TYR A 246 7.30 -9.95 -3.65
C TYR A 246 8.58 -10.53 -4.28
N THR A 247 9.42 -9.64 -4.82
CA THR A 247 10.61 -9.99 -5.62
C THR A 247 11.92 -9.60 -4.94
N SER A 248 11.91 -9.43 -3.62
CA SER A 248 13.11 -9.03 -2.89
C SER A 248 14.08 -10.19 -2.65
N LYS A 249 15.31 -9.87 -2.23
CA LYS A 249 16.28 -10.90 -1.83
C LYS A 249 15.77 -11.70 -0.64
N TYR A 250 15.06 -11.04 0.28
CA TYR A 250 14.46 -11.71 1.42
C TYR A 250 13.34 -12.67 1.01
N ASP A 251 12.51 -12.30 0.03
CA ASP A 251 11.49 -13.22 -0.52
C ASP A 251 12.16 -14.46 -1.14
N ALA A 252 13.26 -14.27 -1.87
CA ALA A 252 14.05 -15.37 -2.42
C ALA A 252 14.72 -16.22 -1.32
N TYR A 253 15.20 -15.61 -0.23
CA TYR A 253 15.74 -16.31 0.94
C TYR A 253 14.67 -17.17 1.62
N LEU A 254 13.49 -16.61 1.89
CA LEU A 254 12.36 -17.34 2.46
C LEU A 254 11.86 -18.47 1.54
N ALA A 255 12.14 -18.42 0.25
CA ALA A 255 11.84 -19.48 -0.72
C ALA A 255 12.99 -20.49 -0.91
N GLY A 256 14.09 -20.37 -0.16
CA GLY A 256 15.28 -21.22 -0.30
C GLY A 256 16.08 -20.98 -1.59
N ARG A 257 15.83 -19.88 -2.30
CA ARG A 257 16.44 -19.52 -3.60
C ARG A 257 17.59 -18.50 -3.48
N ALA A 258 17.81 -17.94 -2.29
CA ALA A 258 18.92 -17.04 -2.01
C ALA A 258 19.52 -17.33 -0.63
N LYS A 259 20.76 -16.89 -0.42
CA LYS A 259 21.40 -16.86 0.90
C LYS A 259 21.61 -15.41 1.31
N LEU A 260 21.34 -15.12 2.58
CA LEU A 260 21.75 -13.88 3.20
C LEU A 260 23.27 -13.92 3.46
N THR A 261 23.93 -12.79 3.32
CA THR A 261 25.31 -12.61 3.77
C THR A 261 25.37 -12.70 5.30
N PRO A 262 26.55 -12.90 5.91
CA PRO A 262 26.67 -12.90 7.37
C PRO A 262 26.11 -11.63 8.03
N ALA A 263 26.36 -10.45 7.45
CA ALA A 263 25.85 -9.17 7.94
C ALA A 263 24.31 -9.07 7.81
N GLU A 264 23.75 -9.46 6.67
CA GLU A 264 22.28 -9.47 6.47
C GLU A 264 21.59 -10.46 7.42
N LEU A 265 22.19 -11.62 7.67
CA LEU A 265 21.63 -12.62 8.59
C LEU A 265 21.71 -12.14 10.05
N HIS A 266 22.84 -11.55 10.46
CA HIS A 266 22.98 -10.96 11.78
C HIS A 266 22.00 -9.78 11.97
N GLY A 267 21.82 -8.96 10.94
CA GLY A 267 20.81 -7.91 10.91
C GLY A 267 19.39 -8.42 11.13
N LEU A 268 19.01 -9.52 10.48
CA LEU A 268 17.72 -10.18 10.70
C LEU A 268 17.57 -10.68 12.14
N GLN A 269 18.63 -11.25 12.73
CA GLN A 269 18.61 -11.70 14.12
C GLN A 269 18.40 -10.54 15.09
N LEU A 270 19.16 -9.45 14.92
CA LEU A 270 19.04 -8.23 15.72
C LEU A 270 17.66 -7.56 15.57
N PHE A 271 17.11 -7.59 14.36
CA PHE A 271 15.77 -7.08 14.05
C PHE A 271 14.68 -7.85 14.81
N ASN A 272 14.84 -9.16 14.97
CA ASN A 272 13.88 -10.04 15.66
C ASN A 272 14.13 -10.16 17.18
N ASP A 273 15.32 -9.79 17.68
CA ASP A 273 15.67 -9.95 19.08
C ASP A 273 15.00 -8.88 19.96
N GLU A 274 14.08 -9.35 20.81
CA GLU A 274 13.26 -8.55 21.75
C GLU A 274 14.08 -7.72 22.75
N LYS A 275 15.34 -8.09 23.02
CA LYS A 275 16.24 -7.37 23.94
C LYS A 275 17.17 -6.40 23.23
N LYS A 276 17.15 -6.43 21.89
CA LYS A 276 18.01 -5.65 21.00
C LYS A 276 17.16 -4.70 20.16
N GLY A 277 16.93 -5.03 18.89
CA GLY A 277 16.19 -4.16 17.98
C GLY A 277 14.68 -4.18 18.26
N ASN A 278 14.15 -5.35 18.67
CA ASN A 278 12.71 -5.60 18.86
C ASN A 278 11.85 -5.08 17.70
N CYS A 279 12.41 -4.97 16.50
CA CYS A 279 11.76 -4.30 15.39
C CYS A 279 10.56 -5.13 14.91
N ALA A 280 10.68 -6.45 15.00
CA ALA A 280 9.67 -7.40 14.57
C ALA A 280 8.37 -7.39 15.42
N SER A 281 8.35 -6.73 16.58
CA SER A 281 7.12 -6.58 17.38
C SER A 281 6.07 -5.75 16.65
N CYS A 282 6.49 -4.75 15.85
CA CYS A 282 5.61 -3.97 14.98
C CYS A 282 5.85 -4.27 13.49
N HIS A 283 7.09 -4.58 13.09
CA HIS A 283 7.46 -4.82 11.70
C HIS A 283 7.67 -6.31 11.41
N VAL A 284 6.59 -7.10 11.53
CA VAL A 284 6.60 -8.57 11.46
C VAL A 284 7.38 -9.11 10.24
N SER A 285 8.46 -9.85 10.51
CA SER A 285 9.36 -10.41 9.51
C SER A 285 9.03 -11.86 9.11
N GLN A 286 8.13 -12.50 9.84
CA GLN A 286 7.75 -13.90 9.62
C GLN A 286 6.66 -14.01 8.56
N ARG A 287 6.59 -15.16 7.88
CA ARG A 287 5.47 -15.48 6.98
C ARG A 287 4.17 -15.50 7.78
N THR A 288 3.06 -15.18 7.12
CA THR A 288 1.73 -15.40 7.70
C THR A 288 1.51 -16.90 7.93
N LEU A 289 0.50 -17.25 8.71
CA LEU A 289 0.16 -18.66 9.00
C LEU A 289 -0.20 -19.44 7.74
N GLU A 290 -0.79 -18.77 6.74
CA GLU A 290 -1.10 -19.32 5.42
C GLU A 290 0.13 -19.39 4.50
N GLY A 291 1.32 -19.08 5.03
CA GLY A 291 2.59 -19.07 4.30
C GLY A 291 2.82 -17.82 3.44
N GLY A 292 1.97 -16.80 3.57
CA GLY A 292 2.07 -15.54 2.85
C GLY A 292 3.36 -14.78 3.18
N PRO A 293 3.92 -14.01 2.24
CA PRO A 293 5.12 -13.22 2.49
C PRO A 293 4.87 -12.12 3.55
N PRO A 294 5.84 -11.85 4.44
CA PRO A 294 5.72 -10.82 5.48
C PRO A 294 5.47 -9.44 4.89
N GLN A 295 4.63 -8.65 5.54
CA GLN A 295 4.41 -7.25 5.17
C GLN A 295 5.41 -6.31 5.85
N PHE A 296 6.19 -6.78 6.83
CA PHE A 296 7.06 -5.95 7.68
C PHE A 296 6.31 -4.81 8.35
N SER A 297 5.10 -5.14 8.79
CA SER A 297 4.14 -4.25 9.44
C SER A 297 3.01 -5.12 10.00
N ASP A 298 2.63 -4.86 11.23
CA ASP A 298 1.36 -5.26 11.86
C ASP A 298 0.18 -4.39 11.37
N PHE A 299 0.49 -3.23 10.80
CA PHE A 299 -0.47 -2.18 10.41
C PHE A 299 -1.16 -1.52 11.61
N GLY A 300 -0.66 -1.74 12.82
CA GLY A 300 -1.07 -1.05 14.02
C GLY A 300 -0.75 0.44 13.96
N LEU A 301 -1.43 1.24 14.78
CA LEU A 301 -1.19 2.67 14.92
C LEU A 301 -0.48 2.93 16.24
N ILE A 302 0.72 3.53 16.17
CA ILE A 302 1.62 3.68 17.32
C ILE A 302 2.20 5.09 17.40
N ALA A 303 2.44 5.59 18.62
CA ALA A 303 3.17 6.83 18.85
C ALA A 303 4.60 6.54 19.31
N ILE A 304 5.58 6.88 18.49
CA ILE A 304 7.01 6.77 18.85
C ILE A 304 7.69 8.12 19.09
N ALA A 305 6.92 9.21 18.99
CA ALA A 305 7.36 10.58 19.28
C ALA A 305 8.59 11.05 18.50
N VAL A 306 8.60 10.83 17.18
CA VAL A 306 9.64 11.41 16.30
C VAL A 306 9.71 12.94 16.46
N PRO A 307 10.90 13.57 16.35
CA PRO A 307 11.04 14.99 16.60
C PRO A 307 10.27 15.85 15.61
N ARG A 308 9.91 17.06 16.08
CA ARG A 308 9.22 18.05 15.26
C ARG A 308 10.10 18.50 14.10
N ASN A 309 9.61 18.28 12.87
CA ASN A 309 10.27 18.80 11.68
C ASN A 309 10.02 20.32 11.53
N ARG A 310 10.93 21.14 12.08
CA ARG A 310 10.84 22.61 12.03
C ARG A 310 11.08 23.22 10.65
N ALA A 311 11.52 22.43 9.66
CA ALA A 311 11.63 22.88 8.28
C ALA A 311 10.26 22.99 7.60
N LEU A 312 9.23 22.31 8.11
CA LEU A 312 7.88 22.35 7.55
C LEU A 312 7.22 23.72 7.81
N PRO A 313 6.64 24.38 6.78
CA PRO A 313 5.98 25.69 6.95
C PRO A 313 4.88 25.70 8.02
N VAL A 314 4.09 24.62 8.13
CA VAL A 314 3.01 24.49 9.12
C VAL A 314 3.53 24.57 10.56
N ASN A 315 4.77 24.13 10.80
CA ASN A 315 5.35 24.06 12.14
C ASN A 315 5.89 25.41 12.64
N ARG A 316 5.79 26.47 11.81
CA ARG A 316 6.01 27.86 12.23
C ARG A 316 4.92 28.34 13.20
N ASP A 317 3.71 27.79 13.11
CA ASP A 317 2.72 27.95 14.19
C ASP A 317 3.07 26.96 15.31
N PRO A 318 3.49 27.43 16.50
CA PRO A 318 3.83 26.55 17.61
C PRO A 318 2.63 25.80 18.18
N ARG A 319 1.40 26.17 17.80
CA ARG A 319 0.16 25.51 18.25
C ARG A 319 -0.28 24.38 17.31
N PHE A 320 0.30 24.31 16.10
CA PHE A 320 -0.02 23.26 15.16
C PHE A 320 0.67 21.96 15.57
N TYR A 321 -0.09 20.88 15.66
CA TYR A 321 0.40 19.52 15.84
C TYR A 321 -0.32 18.60 14.87
N ASP A 322 0.43 17.75 14.18
CA ASP A 322 -0.14 16.59 13.51
C ASP A 322 -0.35 15.51 14.56
N LEU A 323 -1.61 15.29 14.96
CA LEU A 323 -1.96 14.34 16.01
C LEU A 323 -2.29 12.95 15.44
N GLY A 324 -1.96 12.68 14.17
CA GLY A 324 -2.16 11.39 13.54
C GLY A 324 -3.64 10.99 13.51
N ALA A 325 -3.96 9.84 14.10
CA ALA A 325 -5.30 9.27 14.09
C ALA A 325 -6.38 10.17 14.70
N CYS A 326 -6.05 11.06 15.64
CA CYS A 326 -7.04 11.98 16.22
C CYS A 326 -7.15 13.34 15.50
N GLY A 327 -6.40 13.55 14.41
CA GLY A 327 -6.50 14.72 13.55
C GLY A 327 -5.15 15.36 13.18
N PRO A 328 -5.13 16.45 12.38
CA PRO A 328 -6.30 17.21 11.92
C PRO A 328 -6.97 16.64 10.66
N GLU A 329 -6.28 15.82 9.85
CA GLU A 329 -6.84 15.26 8.60
C GLU A 329 -7.91 14.19 8.87
N ARG A 330 -7.76 13.45 9.96
CA ARG A 330 -8.76 12.49 10.42
C ARG A 330 -9.76 13.16 11.35
N THR A 331 -11.06 13.02 11.06
CA THR A 331 -12.12 13.79 11.75
C THR A 331 -13.04 12.94 12.60
N ASP A 332 -13.19 11.65 12.30
CA ASP A 332 -14.05 10.70 12.99
C ASP A 332 -13.56 10.35 14.41
N LEU A 333 -12.25 10.42 14.66
CA LEU A 333 -11.64 10.19 15.98
C LEU A 333 -11.26 11.49 16.72
N LYS A 334 -11.71 12.64 16.22
CA LYS A 334 -11.36 13.93 16.81
C LYS A 334 -11.85 14.03 18.26
N GLY A 335 -10.96 14.43 19.16
CA GLY A 335 -11.26 14.61 20.59
C GLY A 335 -11.17 13.34 21.42
N ARG A 336 -10.74 12.22 20.81
CA ARG A 336 -10.42 10.97 21.52
C ARG A 336 -8.94 10.93 21.80
N ASP A 337 -8.59 11.25 23.05
CA ASP A 337 -7.21 11.48 23.47
C ASP A 337 -6.34 10.22 23.31
N GLU A 338 -6.92 9.02 23.39
CA GLU A 338 -6.25 7.73 23.23
C GLU A 338 -5.70 7.48 21.82
N PHE A 339 -6.19 8.18 20.79
CA PHE A 339 -5.69 8.07 19.41
C PHE A 339 -4.67 9.15 19.03
N CYS A 340 -4.43 10.12 19.89
CA CYS A 340 -3.59 11.26 19.56
C CYS A 340 -2.10 10.90 19.54
N GLY A 341 -1.43 11.26 18.45
CA GLY A 341 -0.02 10.95 18.20
C GLY A 341 0.22 9.58 17.56
N LEU A 342 -0.84 8.78 17.37
CA LEU A 342 -0.73 7.46 16.75
C LEU A 342 -0.67 7.59 15.21
N PHE A 343 0.32 6.94 14.61
CA PHE A 343 0.46 6.80 13.17
C PHE A 343 0.64 5.34 12.81
N ARG A 344 0.13 4.94 11.64
CA ARG A 344 0.23 3.57 11.15
C ARG A 344 1.68 3.16 10.95
N THR A 345 2.05 2.01 11.49
CA THR A 345 3.31 1.31 11.19
C THR A 345 3.40 1.08 9.68
N PRO A 346 4.39 1.64 8.98
CA PRO A 346 4.54 1.43 7.53
C PRO A 346 5.22 0.09 7.25
N SER A 347 4.91 -0.52 6.09
CA SER A 347 5.72 -1.62 5.57
C SER A 347 7.17 -1.17 5.35
N LEU A 348 8.13 -2.01 5.74
CA LEU A 348 9.55 -1.78 5.46
C LEU A 348 10.01 -2.32 4.10
N ARG A 349 9.10 -2.89 3.29
CA ARG A 349 9.44 -3.29 1.93
C ARG A 349 9.86 -2.08 1.11
N ASN A 350 10.97 -2.20 0.38
CA ASN A 350 11.61 -1.10 -0.37
C ASN A 350 12.06 0.11 0.48
N VAL A 351 12.20 -0.03 1.80
CA VAL A 351 12.59 1.08 2.68
C VAL A 351 13.96 1.68 2.31
N ALA A 352 14.88 0.85 1.81
CA ALA A 352 16.22 1.26 1.41
C ALA A 352 16.26 2.19 0.18
N LEU A 353 15.17 2.27 -0.61
CA LEU A 353 15.06 3.21 -1.73
C LEU A 353 14.62 4.61 -1.30
N ARG A 354 14.14 4.76 -0.06
CA ARG A 354 13.60 6.02 0.45
C ARG A 354 14.73 6.99 0.84
N LYS A 355 14.46 8.28 0.67
CA LYS A 355 15.35 9.39 1.05
C LYS A 355 14.75 10.30 2.14
N THR A 356 13.57 9.94 2.65
CA THR A 356 12.82 10.68 3.66
C THR A 356 12.03 9.68 4.51
N PHE A 357 12.09 9.83 5.83
CA PHE A 357 11.61 8.84 6.80
C PHE A 357 10.69 9.46 7.84
N PHE A 358 9.84 8.60 8.42
CA PHE A 358 8.72 8.94 9.30
C PHE A 358 7.63 9.80 8.65
N HIS A 359 6.53 10.00 9.38
CA HIS A 359 5.34 10.67 8.87
C HIS A 359 5.62 12.12 8.47
N ASN A 360 6.54 12.83 9.14
CA ASN A 360 6.86 14.24 8.89
C ASN A 360 8.15 14.46 8.08
N GLY A 361 8.82 13.38 7.64
CA GLY A 361 10.02 13.45 6.81
C GLY A 361 11.23 14.09 7.51
N VAL A 362 11.36 13.97 8.84
CA VAL A 362 12.42 14.63 9.63
C VAL A 362 13.81 14.03 9.41
N TYR A 363 13.92 12.77 9.01
CA TYR A 363 15.20 12.11 8.72
C TYR A 363 15.34 11.74 7.25
N HIS A 364 16.59 11.61 6.81
CA HIS A 364 16.94 11.41 5.40
C HIS A 364 17.86 10.21 5.16
N SER A 365 18.16 9.43 6.20
CA SER A 365 18.90 8.17 6.08
C SER A 365 18.39 7.11 7.05
N LEU A 366 18.58 5.84 6.70
CA LEU A 366 18.31 4.71 7.61
C LEU A 366 19.19 4.75 8.87
N GLU A 367 20.42 5.28 8.77
CA GLU A 367 21.30 5.46 9.93
C GLU A 367 20.68 6.41 10.97
N GLU A 368 20.12 7.54 10.54
CA GLU A 368 19.42 8.47 11.44
C GLU A 368 18.18 7.82 12.07
N VAL A 369 17.42 7.06 11.29
CA VAL A 369 16.26 6.30 11.78
C VAL A 369 16.69 5.31 12.87
N MET A 370 17.71 4.49 12.60
CA MET A 370 18.18 3.49 13.55
C MET A 370 18.73 4.12 14.83
N ARG A 371 19.49 5.23 14.69
CA ARG A 371 19.97 6.00 15.85
C ARG A 371 18.83 6.57 16.66
N PHE A 372 17.78 7.09 16.03
CA PHE A 372 16.60 7.53 16.74
C PHE A 372 16.02 6.41 17.60
N TYR A 373 15.76 5.23 17.03
CA TYR A 373 15.20 4.11 17.80
C TYR A 373 16.05 3.73 19.02
N VAL A 374 17.36 3.60 18.87
CA VAL A 374 18.22 3.09 19.96
C VAL A 374 18.79 4.17 20.87
N GLU A 375 18.67 5.45 20.50
CA GLU A 375 19.23 6.57 21.26
C GLU A 375 18.19 7.57 21.81
N ARG A 376 16.90 7.52 21.39
CA ARG A 376 15.86 8.51 21.76
C ARG A 376 15.81 8.83 23.25
N ASP A 377 15.78 7.79 24.09
CA ASP A 377 15.55 7.93 25.54
C ASP A 377 16.86 7.95 26.35
N ILE A 378 17.97 7.49 25.75
CA ILE A 378 19.29 7.51 26.36
C ILE A 378 20.07 8.82 26.10
N HIS A 379 19.85 9.44 24.93
CA HIS A 379 20.47 10.68 24.45
C HIS A 379 19.45 11.63 23.79
N PRO A 380 18.38 12.02 24.51
CA PRO A 380 17.30 12.82 23.94
C PRO A 380 17.76 14.18 23.40
N GLU A 381 18.87 14.74 23.93
CA GLU A 381 19.46 15.99 23.43
C GLU A 381 19.94 15.94 21.97
N LYS A 382 20.11 14.74 21.39
CA LYS A 382 20.48 14.59 19.97
C LYS A 382 19.29 14.77 19.03
N PHE A 383 18.08 14.56 19.52
CA PHE A 383 16.86 14.50 18.70
C PHE A 383 15.90 15.65 18.98
N TYR A 384 15.85 16.10 20.23
CA TYR A 384 14.95 17.15 20.68
C TYR A 384 15.70 18.43 21.05
N PRO A 385 15.09 19.62 20.90
CA PRO A 385 15.78 20.88 21.17
C PRO A 385 16.10 21.06 22.66
N VAL A 386 17.23 21.71 22.92
CA VAL A 386 17.62 22.13 24.28
C VAL A 386 17.28 23.61 24.45
N VAL A 387 16.35 23.91 25.35
CA VAL A 387 15.92 25.29 25.66
C VAL A 387 16.26 25.58 27.12
N HIS A 388 17.03 26.64 27.37
CA HIS A 388 17.50 27.02 28.71
C HIS A 388 18.16 25.85 29.48
N GLY A 389 18.99 25.07 28.79
CA GLY A 389 19.69 23.91 29.37
C GLY A 389 18.80 22.69 29.63
N LYS A 390 17.52 22.71 29.23
CA LYS A 390 16.57 21.59 29.38
C LYS A 390 16.17 21.04 28.03
N VAL A 391 16.34 19.73 27.85
CA VAL A 391 15.86 19.00 26.68
C VAL A 391 14.32 19.01 26.67
N GLN A 392 13.72 19.46 25.58
CA GLN A 392 12.26 19.47 25.39
C GLN A 392 11.84 18.18 24.70
N ILE A 393 11.80 17.06 25.44
CA ILE A 393 11.44 15.75 24.86
C ILE A 393 10.03 15.75 24.28
N TYR A 394 9.84 14.94 23.24
CA TYR A 394 8.55 14.72 22.56
C TYR A 394 7.93 16.04 22.07
N ASP A 395 8.75 16.87 21.42
CA ASP A 395 8.44 18.24 21.04
C ASP A 395 7.41 18.37 19.90
N ASP A 396 6.97 17.26 19.32
CA ASP A 396 5.91 17.19 18.31
C ASP A 396 4.60 16.57 18.82
N LEU A 397 4.45 16.38 20.15
CA LEU A 397 3.23 15.89 20.76
C LEU A 397 2.91 16.63 22.07
N PRO A 398 1.71 17.24 22.21
CA PRO A 398 1.31 17.86 23.46
C PRO A 398 1.38 16.91 24.65
N LYS A 399 1.85 17.43 25.80
CA LYS A 399 2.12 16.62 27.01
C LYS A 399 0.95 15.77 27.49
N ARG A 400 -0.29 16.23 27.27
CA ARG A 400 -1.50 15.46 27.63
C ARG A 400 -1.59 14.09 26.92
N TYR A 401 -0.94 13.94 25.78
CA TYR A 401 -0.96 12.72 24.96
C TYR A 401 0.29 11.84 25.13
N TRP A 402 1.23 12.23 25.99
CA TRP A 402 2.41 11.40 26.26
C TRP A 402 2.12 10.01 26.86
N PRO A 403 0.98 9.74 27.52
CA PRO A 403 0.60 8.37 27.86
C PRO A 403 0.52 7.42 26.66
N ASN A 404 0.29 7.93 25.44
CA ASN A 404 0.19 7.12 24.22
C ASN A 404 1.56 6.72 23.66
N ILE A 405 2.66 7.34 24.12
CA ILE A 405 4.00 7.11 23.56
C ILE A 405 4.49 5.71 23.96
N ASN A 406 4.91 4.93 22.97
CA ASN A 406 5.52 3.63 23.17
C ASN A 406 6.84 3.73 23.95
N ARG A 407 6.98 2.87 24.94
CA ARG A 407 8.14 2.73 25.84
C ARG A 407 8.69 1.30 25.88
N GLU A 408 8.18 0.42 25.04
CA GLU A 408 8.73 -0.92 24.88
C GLU A 408 10.10 -0.86 24.20
N PRO A 409 10.93 -1.91 24.33
CA PRO A 409 12.24 -1.96 23.66
C PRO A 409 12.14 -1.59 22.18
N PRO A 410 13.07 -0.79 21.64
CA PRO A 410 14.33 -0.33 22.28
C PRO A 410 14.22 0.97 23.10
N PHE A 411 13.01 1.45 23.40
CA PHE A 411 12.76 2.70 24.14
C PHE A 411 12.70 2.52 25.67
N ASP A 412 12.98 1.33 26.18
CA ASP A 412 12.89 0.98 27.60
C ASP A 412 14.11 1.40 28.43
N ARG A 413 15.13 1.98 27.78
CA ARG A 413 16.43 2.35 28.37
C ARG A 413 16.46 3.77 28.91
N LYS A 414 17.31 4.00 29.92
CA LYS A 414 17.42 5.29 30.63
C LYS A 414 18.61 6.12 30.17
N ARG A 415 18.53 7.44 30.40
CA ARG A 415 19.58 8.40 30.07
C ARG A 415 20.97 7.94 30.50
N GLY A 416 21.90 7.90 29.56
CA GLY A 416 23.29 7.49 29.78
C GLY A 416 23.57 5.98 29.76
N GLU A 417 22.54 5.13 29.62
CA GLU A 417 22.73 3.70 29.38
C GLU A 417 23.25 3.44 27.96
N GLN A 418 23.80 2.24 27.73
CA GLN A 418 24.27 1.84 26.42
C GLN A 418 23.08 1.66 25.44
N PRO A 419 23.22 2.03 24.16
CA PRO A 419 22.21 1.75 23.15
C PRO A 419 21.93 0.24 23.01
N ALA A 420 20.72 -0.11 22.58
CA ALA A 420 20.37 -1.51 22.32
C ALA A 420 21.17 -2.12 21.17
N LEU A 421 21.48 -1.32 20.16
CA LEU A 421 22.34 -1.68 19.05
C LEU A 421 23.55 -0.74 19.01
N ASN A 422 24.75 -1.30 18.92
CA ASN A 422 25.97 -0.54 18.64
C ASN A 422 26.06 -0.17 17.14
N ALA A 423 27.07 0.62 16.78
CA ALA A 423 27.22 1.12 15.40
C ALA A 423 27.44 0.02 14.34
N ALA A 424 28.04 -1.12 14.68
CA ALA A 424 28.19 -2.25 13.76
C ALA A 424 26.85 -3.00 13.62
N GLU A 425 26.15 -3.22 14.73
CA GLU A 425 24.82 -3.84 14.76
C GLU A 425 23.79 -3.01 13.96
N ILE A 426 23.84 -1.67 14.03
CA ILE A 426 23.02 -0.77 13.20
C ILE A 426 23.27 -1.04 11.71
N LYS A 427 24.54 -1.14 11.29
CA LYS A 427 24.89 -1.40 9.89
C LYS A 427 24.39 -2.76 9.42
N ASP A 428 24.45 -3.77 10.28
CA ASP A 428 23.94 -5.11 9.96
C ASP A 428 22.42 -5.10 9.79
N VAL A 429 21.68 -4.41 10.67
CA VAL A 429 20.22 -4.22 10.50
C VAL A 429 19.92 -3.47 9.21
N ILE A 430 20.67 -2.42 8.87
CA ILE A 430 20.51 -1.70 7.60
C ILE A 430 20.81 -2.61 6.40
N ALA A 431 21.82 -3.46 6.49
CA ALA A 431 22.11 -4.46 5.45
C ALA A 431 20.94 -5.42 5.26
N PHE A 432 20.32 -5.89 6.37
CA PHE A 432 19.09 -6.66 6.33
C PHE A 432 17.93 -5.90 5.66
N LEU A 433 17.68 -4.65 6.04
CA LEU A 433 16.63 -3.82 5.42
C LEU A 433 16.85 -3.64 3.90
N GLY A 434 18.10 -3.60 3.45
CA GLY A 434 18.46 -3.60 2.04
C GLY A 434 17.93 -4.82 1.27
N THR A 435 17.83 -5.97 1.93
CA THR A 435 17.31 -7.22 1.33
C THR A 435 15.81 -7.19 1.03
N LEU A 436 15.09 -6.20 1.57
CA LEU A 436 13.64 -6.01 1.41
C LEU A 436 13.28 -5.21 0.15
N THR A 437 14.27 -4.87 -0.68
CA THR A 437 14.09 -4.14 -1.93
C THR A 437 13.70 -5.09 -3.06
N ASP A 438 12.61 -4.79 -3.75
CA ASP A 438 12.13 -5.54 -4.90
C ASP A 438 13.11 -5.51 -6.08
N GLY A 439 12.93 -6.47 -7.01
CA GLY A 439 13.76 -6.56 -8.20
C GLY A 439 15.08 -7.30 -7.99
N TYR A 440 15.16 -8.14 -6.95
CA TYR A 440 16.34 -8.97 -6.73
C TYR A 440 16.53 -9.93 -7.91
N GLN A 441 17.65 -9.76 -8.60
CA GLN A 441 18.13 -10.68 -9.61
C GLN A 441 19.20 -11.55 -8.99
N GLN A 442 18.99 -12.87 -8.99
CA GLN A 442 20.00 -13.81 -8.54
C GLN A 442 21.22 -13.66 -9.44
N THR A 443 22.35 -13.19 -8.89
CA THR A 443 23.62 -13.20 -9.63
C THR A 443 23.90 -14.64 -10.02
N ALA A 444 24.03 -14.92 -11.32
CA ALA A 444 24.43 -16.23 -11.80
C ALA A 444 25.69 -16.65 -11.03
N ALA A 445 25.69 -17.84 -10.44
CA ALA A 445 26.89 -18.36 -9.81
C ALA A 445 28.03 -18.30 -10.86
N PRO A 446 29.24 -17.84 -10.50
CA PRO A 446 30.36 -17.93 -11.43
C PRO A 446 30.43 -19.38 -11.92
N ALA A 447 30.47 -19.56 -13.24
CA ALA A 447 30.65 -20.87 -13.84
C ALA A 447 31.82 -21.54 -13.13
N LYS A 448 31.61 -22.75 -12.60
CA LYS A 448 32.72 -23.52 -11.99
C LYS A 448 33.85 -23.58 -13.02
N PRO A 449 35.10 -23.30 -12.62
CA PRO A 449 36.26 -23.32 -13.51
C PRO A 449 36.47 -24.69 -14.15
#